data_AF-A0AAV4UJM8-F1
#
_entry.id   AF-A0AAV4UJM8-F1
#
_cell.length_a   1.000
_cell.length_b   1.000
_cell.length_c   1.000
_cell.angle_alpha   90.00
_cell.angle_beta   90.00
_cell.angle_gamma   90.00
#
_symmetry.space_group_name_H-M   'P 1'
#
loop_
_entity.id
_entity.type
_entity.pdbx_description
1 polymer ?
#
loop_
_entity_poly.entity_id
_entity_poly.type
_entity_poly.pdbx_seq_one_letter_code
_entity_poly.pdbx_strand_id
1 'polypeptide(L)'
;MVRRINFIGFSDQTDQFIGFSDQMDQFICSSDQMDQFIGFSDQMDQFICSSDQTDQFIGFSDQMDQFIFSSDQMDQFIGFSDQMDQFICSSDQTDQFIGFSDQMDQFICSSDQTDQFIGFSDQMDQFICSSDQMDQFIGFSDQMDLFICSSDQTDQFIGFSDQMDQFICSSDPMDQFIGFSDPMDQFIGFSDPMDQFIGFTEGSIETWII
;
A
#
# COMPACT_ATOMS: atom_id res chain seq x y z
N MET A 1 14.16 -28.64 -14.77
CA MET A 1 13.16 -27.95 -15.60
C MET A 1 12.11 -27.46 -14.62
N VAL A 2 12.21 -26.20 -14.21
CA VAL A 2 11.23 -25.64 -13.28
C VAL A 2 9.95 -25.43 -14.08
N ARG A 3 8.82 -25.92 -13.56
CA ARG A 3 7.51 -25.72 -14.19
C ARG A 3 7.00 -24.38 -13.70
N ARG A 4 7.03 -23.40 -14.60
CA ARG A 4 6.31 -22.14 -14.40
C ARG A 4 4.81 -22.40 -14.55
N ILE A 5 4.03 -21.90 -13.60
CA ILE A 5 2.58 -22.10 -13.51
C ILE A 5 1.89 -20.85 -14.03
N ASN A 6 0.81 -21.03 -14.79
CA ASN A 6 -0.15 -19.97 -15.11
C ASN A 6 -1.51 -20.40 -14.57
N PHE A 7 -2.16 -19.51 -13.83
CA PHE A 7 -3.52 -19.71 -13.34
C PHE A 7 -4.44 -18.61 -13.87
N ILE A 8 -5.60 -19.02 -14.37
CA ILE A 8 -6.67 -18.11 -14.77
C ILE A 8 -7.98 -18.69 -14.24
N GLY A 9 -8.65 -17.97 -13.37
CA GLY A 9 -9.90 -18.38 -12.73
C GLY A 9 -10.96 -17.28 -12.79
N PHE A 10 -12.21 -17.68 -13.04
CA PHE A 10 -13.40 -16.83 -12.98
C PHE A 10 -14.48 -17.58 -12.22
N SER A 11 -15.12 -16.92 -11.27
CA SER A 11 -16.16 -17.52 -10.42
C SER A 11 -17.16 -16.47 -9.95
N ASP A 12 -18.42 -16.84 -9.76
CA ASP A 12 -19.35 -15.93 -9.07
C ASP A 12 -19.00 -15.87 -7.57
N GLN A 13 -18.59 -17.00 -6.97
CA GLN A 13 -18.22 -17.09 -5.56
C GLN A 13 -16.97 -17.95 -5.38
N THR A 14 -16.06 -17.48 -4.54
CA THR A 14 -14.90 -18.21 -4.05
C THR A 14 -14.92 -18.22 -2.51
N ASP A 15 -15.46 -19.30 -1.93
CA ASP A 15 -15.44 -19.48 -0.46
C ASP A 15 -14.00 -19.53 0.09
N GLN A 16 -13.10 -20.21 -0.62
CA GLN A 16 -11.71 -20.29 -0.23
C GLN A 16 -10.81 -20.64 -1.40
N PHE A 17 -9.76 -19.85 -1.60
CA PHE A 17 -8.63 -20.16 -2.46
C PHE A 17 -7.36 -20.31 -1.61
N ILE A 18 -6.66 -21.44 -1.77
CA ILE A 18 -5.32 -21.62 -1.19
C ILE A 18 -4.37 -22.11 -2.28
N GLY A 19 -3.33 -21.34 -2.56
CA GLY A 19 -2.32 -21.62 -3.57
C GLY A 19 -0.90 -21.57 -3.04
N PHE A 20 -0.06 -22.50 -3.49
CA PHE A 20 1.39 -22.53 -3.22
C PHE A 20 2.13 -22.83 -4.53
N SER A 21 3.17 -22.07 -4.84
CA SER A 21 4.00 -22.33 -6.02
C SER A 21 5.42 -21.79 -5.90
N ASP A 22 6.42 -22.62 -6.19
CA ASP A 22 7.82 -22.15 -6.26
C ASP A 22 8.01 -21.09 -7.36
N GLN A 23 7.40 -21.29 -8.54
CA GLN A 23 7.45 -20.32 -9.65
C GLN A 23 6.10 -20.19 -10.35
N MET A 24 5.60 -18.96 -10.41
CA MET A 24 4.38 -18.61 -11.11
C MET A 24 4.66 -17.49 -12.10
N ASP A 25 4.35 -17.72 -13.37
CA ASP A 25 4.44 -16.66 -14.38
C ASP A 25 3.25 -15.70 -14.20
N GLN A 26 2.03 -16.24 -14.14
CA GLN A 26 0.83 -15.40 -14.04
C GLN A 26 -0.22 -16.04 -13.14
N PHE A 27 -0.79 -15.22 -12.27
CA PHE A 27 -2.02 -15.48 -11.54
C PHE A 27 -3.08 -14.46 -11.93
N ILE A 28 -4.20 -14.92 -12.48
CA ILE A 28 -5.33 -14.06 -12.82
C ILE A 28 -6.59 -14.63 -12.16
N CYS A 29 -7.22 -13.88 -11.26
CA CYS A 29 -8.53 -14.18 -10.70
C CYS A 29 -9.54 -13.06 -10.90
N SER A 30 -10.79 -13.45 -11.08
CA SER A 30 -11.93 -12.55 -10.96
C SER A 30 -13.08 -13.27 -10.26
N SER A 31 -13.65 -12.65 -9.24
CA SER A 31 -14.79 -13.18 -8.48
C SER A 31 -15.82 -12.10 -8.15
N ASP A 32 -17.12 -12.39 -8.08
CA ASP A 32 -18.05 -11.40 -7.49
C ASP A 32 -17.89 -11.39 -5.96
N GLN A 33 -17.64 -12.55 -5.37
CA GLN A 33 -17.42 -12.72 -3.92
C GLN A 33 -16.18 -13.56 -3.66
N MET A 34 -15.31 -13.09 -2.76
CA MET A 34 -14.12 -13.80 -2.32
C MET A 34 -14.02 -13.76 -0.79
N ASP A 35 -14.48 -14.81 -0.11
CA ASP A 35 -14.44 -14.86 1.34
C ASP A 35 -12.98 -14.96 1.83
N GLN A 36 -12.18 -15.87 1.24
CA GLN A 36 -10.78 -16.03 1.63
C GLN A 36 -9.85 -16.35 0.46
N PHE A 37 -8.79 -15.57 0.34
CA PHE A 37 -7.65 -15.84 -0.52
C PHE A 37 -6.37 -15.98 0.29
N ILE A 38 -5.65 -17.08 0.08
CA ILE A 38 -4.33 -17.31 0.66
C ILE A 38 -3.37 -17.79 -0.44
N GLY A 39 -2.36 -16.98 -0.75
CA GLY A 39 -1.36 -17.27 -1.78
C GLY A 39 0.06 -17.18 -1.24
N PHE A 40 0.90 -18.15 -1.61
CA PHE A 40 2.33 -18.15 -1.33
C PHE A 40 3.13 -18.51 -2.59
N SER A 41 4.19 -17.74 -2.88
CA SER A 41 5.10 -18.08 -3.98
C SER A 41 6.53 -17.60 -3.78
N ASP A 42 7.54 -18.43 -4.07
CA ASP A 42 8.93 -17.94 -4.03
C ASP A 42 9.17 -16.89 -5.12
N GLN A 43 8.67 -17.13 -6.34
CA GLN A 43 8.74 -16.15 -7.45
C GLN A 43 7.40 -16.04 -8.18
N MET A 44 6.95 -14.81 -8.36
CA MET A 44 5.75 -14.47 -9.11
C MET A 44 6.01 -13.32 -10.09
N ASP A 45 5.94 -13.58 -11.39
CA ASP A 45 6.13 -12.51 -12.38
C ASP A 45 4.89 -11.57 -12.37
N GLN A 46 3.65 -12.09 -12.36
CA GLN A 46 2.44 -11.26 -12.33
C GLN A 46 1.29 -11.83 -11.49
N PHE A 47 0.72 -10.99 -10.63
CA PHE A 47 -0.54 -11.21 -9.92
C PHE A 47 -1.58 -10.18 -10.34
N ILE A 48 -2.75 -10.63 -10.78
CA ILE A 48 -3.89 -9.78 -11.07
C ILE A 48 -5.13 -10.39 -10.43
N CYS A 49 -5.78 -9.67 -9.52
CA CYS A 49 -7.08 -10.06 -9.02
C CYS A 49 -8.08 -8.92 -9.04
N SER A 50 -9.34 -9.27 -9.33
CA SER A 50 -10.49 -8.38 -9.21
C SER A 50 -11.57 -9.08 -8.40
N SER A 51 -12.17 -8.39 -7.45
CA SER A 51 -13.38 -8.86 -6.78
C SER A 51 -14.42 -7.74 -6.72
N ASP A 52 -15.72 -8.04 -6.55
CA ASP A 52 -16.63 -7.00 -6.06
C ASP A 52 -16.50 -6.91 -4.53
N GLN A 53 -16.48 -8.06 -3.85
CA GLN A 53 -16.25 -8.13 -2.39
C GLN A 53 -15.13 -9.10 -2.04
N THR A 54 -14.22 -8.69 -1.17
CA THR A 54 -13.17 -9.53 -0.60
C THR A 54 -13.15 -9.40 0.92
N ASP A 55 -13.47 -10.48 1.64
CA ASP A 55 -13.41 -10.42 3.11
C ASP A 55 -11.94 -10.52 3.58
N GLN A 56 -11.17 -11.48 3.07
CA GLN A 56 -9.77 -11.63 3.46
C GLN A 56 -8.86 -12.00 2.28
N PHE A 57 -7.85 -11.16 2.06
CA PHE A 57 -6.74 -11.44 1.17
C PHE A 57 -5.43 -11.55 1.93
N ILE A 58 -4.73 -12.67 1.75
CA ILE A 58 -3.40 -12.91 2.33
C ILE A 58 -2.44 -13.37 1.23
N GLY A 59 -1.39 -12.60 0.98
CA GLY A 59 -0.37 -12.88 -0.03
C GLY A 59 1.04 -12.80 0.53
N PHE A 60 1.88 -13.78 0.17
CA PHE A 60 3.30 -13.80 0.51
C PHE A 60 4.13 -14.17 -0.72
N SER A 61 5.22 -13.44 -0.96
CA SER A 61 6.18 -13.81 -2.01
C SER A 61 7.61 -13.37 -1.74
N ASP A 62 8.61 -14.22 -1.98
CA ASP A 62 10.00 -13.75 -1.86
C ASP A 62 10.32 -12.72 -2.96
N GLN A 63 9.88 -12.97 -4.20
CA GLN A 63 10.04 -12.03 -5.32
C GLN A 63 8.73 -11.88 -6.10
N MET A 64 8.33 -10.63 -6.33
CA MET A 64 7.15 -10.30 -7.12
C MET A 64 7.39 -9.12 -8.05
N ASP A 65 7.30 -9.32 -9.37
CA ASP A 65 7.51 -8.21 -10.29
C ASP A 65 6.28 -7.28 -10.32
N GLN A 66 5.06 -7.84 -10.42
CA GLN A 66 3.84 -7.02 -10.47
C GLN A 66 2.68 -7.60 -9.66
N PHE A 67 2.12 -6.79 -8.78
CA PHE A 67 0.87 -7.04 -8.07
C PHE A 67 -0.18 -6.01 -8.44
N ILE A 68 -1.33 -6.48 -8.94
CA ILE A 68 -2.50 -5.64 -9.23
C ILE A 68 -3.71 -6.24 -8.54
N PHE A 69 -4.35 -5.45 -7.68
CA PHE A 69 -5.58 -5.83 -7.00
C PHE A 69 -6.63 -4.74 -7.13
N SER A 70 -7.87 -5.15 -7.42
CA SER A 70 -9.03 -4.26 -7.47
C SER A 70 -10.19 -4.89 -6.70
N SER A 71 -10.87 -4.10 -5.87
CA SER A 71 -12.14 -4.51 -5.25
C SER A 71 -13.13 -3.36 -5.18
N ASP A 72 -14.43 -3.61 -5.08
CA ASP A 72 -15.34 -2.55 -4.62
C ASP A 72 -15.22 -2.47 -3.08
N GLN A 73 -15.27 -3.61 -2.40
CA GLN A 73 -15.12 -3.70 -0.94
C GLN A 73 -14.03 -4.69 -0.53
N MET A 74 -13.20 -4.27 0.41
CA MET A 74 -12.13 -5.08 0.97
C MET A 74 -12.14 -4.94 2.50
N ASP A 75 -12.47 -6.01 3.22
CA ASP A 75 -12.43 -5.96 4.68
C ASP A 75 -10.97 -6.06 5.18
N GLN A 76 -10.19 -7.03 4.67
CA GLN A 76 -8.79 -7.19 5.09
C GLN A 76 -7.86 -7.58 3.95
N PHE A 77 -6.76 -6.84 3.83
CA PHE A 77 -5.62 -7.18 3.01
C PHE A 77 -4.34 -7.28 3.83
N ILE A 78 -3.61 -8.36 3.62
CA ILE A 78 -2.32 -8.62 4.23
C ILE A 78 -1.36 -9.09 3.14
N GLY A 79 -0.33 -8.29 2.86
CA GLY A 79 0.70 -8.59 1.87
C GLY A 79 2.11 -8.52 2.46
N PHE A 80 2.95 -9.49 2.10
CA PHE A 80 4.37 -9.51 2.46
C PHE A 80 5.23 -9.89 1.25
N SER A 81 6.33 -9.19 1.05
CA SER A 81 7.33 -9.59 0.05
C SER A 81 8.77 -9.20 0.38
N ASP A 82 9.76 -10.05 0.12
CA ASP A 82 11.16 -9.60 0.28
C ASP A 82 11.50 -8.56 -0.81
N GLN A 83 11.11 -8.81 -2.07
CA GLN A 83 11.32 -7.88 -3.17
C GLN A 83 10.04 -7.72 -4.00
N MET A 84 9.65 -6.46 -4.24
CA MET A 84 8.51 -6.12 -5.08
C MET A 84 8.81 -4.95 -6.01
N ASP A 85 8.72 -5.15 -7.32
CA ASP A 85 8.96 -4.04 -8.26
C ASP A 85 7.72 -3.11 -8.30
N GLN A 86 6.51 -3.67 -8.42
CA GLN A 86 5.28 -2.84 -8.52
C GLN A 86 4.11 -3.43 -7.76
N PHE A 87 3.54 -2.60 -6.87
CA PHE A 87 2.28 -2.84 -6.21
C PHE A 87 1.24 -1.81 -6.62
N ILE A 88 0.07 -2.27 -7.10
CA ILE A 88 -1.07 -1.43 -7.43
C ILE A 88 -2.31 -2.01 -6.76
N CYS A 89 -2.95 -1.21 -5.90
CA CYS A 89 -4.24 -1.55 -5.30
C CYS A 89 -5.26 -0.43 -5.55
N SER A 90 -6.48 -0.82 -5.91
CA SER A 90 -7.62 0.07 -6.01
C SER A 90 -8.80 -0.53 -5.25
N SER A 91 -9.47 0.27 -4.42
CA SER A 91 -10.73 -0.13 -3.79
C SER A 91 -11.75 1.01 -3.80
N ASP A 92 -13.05 0.76 -3.67
CA ASP A 92 -13.96 1.82 -3.22
C ASP A 92 -13.90 1.91 -1.69
N GLN A 93 -13.90 0.78 -1.00
CA GLN A 93 -13.81 0.72 0.46
C GLN A 93 -12.74 -0.27 0.92
N THR A 94 -11.93 0.13 1.90
CA THR A 94 -10.94 -0.73 2.55
C THR A 94 -10.99 -0.54 4.06
N ASP A 95 -11.39 -1.57 4.79
CA ASP A 95 -11.39 -1.50 6.26
C ASP A 95 -9.95 -1.62 6.81
N GLN A 96 -9.18 -2.61 6.34
CA GLN A 96 -7.80 -2.79 6.79
C GLN A 96 -6.86 -3.20 5.65
N PHE A 97 -5.83 -2.41 5.44
CA PHE A 97 -4.70 -2.73 4.58
C PHE A 97 -3.41 -2.83 5.39
N ILE A 98 -2.71 -3.95 5.26
CA ILE A 98 -1.42 -4.20 5.89
C ILE A 98 -0.43 -4.70 4.83
N GLY A 99 0.66 -3.96 4.62
CA GLY A 99 1.72 -4.29 3.67
C GLY A 99 3.10 -4.22 4.30
N PHE A 100 3.95 -5.19 3.97
CA PHE A 100 5.36 -5.23 4.38
C PHE A 100 6.25 -5.62 3.20
N SER A 101 7.39 -4.94 3.04
CA SER A 101 8.40 -5.37 2.08
C SER A 101 9.83 -4.99 2.43
N ASP A 102 10.82 -5.86 2.24
CA ASP A 102 12.21 -5.44 2.44
C ASP A 102 12.62 -4.41 1.36
N GLN A 103 12.29 -4.67 0.09
CA GLN A 103 12.54 -3.74 -1.01
C GLN A 103 11.31 -3.56 -1.88
N MET A 104 10.96 -2.29 -2.16
CA MET A 104 9.84 -1.94 -3.02
C MET A 104 10.15 -0.77 -3.94
N ASP A 105 10.10 -0.99 -5.26
CA ASP A 105 10.37 0.10 -6.20
C ASP A 105 9.15 1.04 -6.31
N GLN A 106 7.94 0.50 -6.46
CA GLN A 106 6.73 1.32 -6.60
C GLN A 106 5.53 0.76 -5.86
N PHE A 107 4.95 1.58 -5.00
CA PHE A 107 3.66 1.34 -4.36
C PHE A 107 2.65 2.40 -4.78
N ILE A 108 1.51 1.95 -5.32
CA ILE A 108 0.39 2.81 -5.69
C ILE A 108 -0.89 2.26 -5.07
N CYS A 109 -1.56 3.07 -4.26
CA CYS A 109 -2.88 2.74 -3.72
C CYS A 109 -3.87 3.88 -3.97
N SER A 110 -5.11 3.52 -4.33
CA SER A 110 -6.22 4.44 -4.46
C SER A 110 -7.46 3.86 -3.78
N SER A 111 -8.15 4.64 -2.96
CA SER A 111 -9.42 4.21 -2.37
C SER A 111 -10.40 5.36 -2.16
N ASP A 112 -11.71 5.17 -2.33
CA ASP A 112 -12.66 6.21 -1.88
C ASP A 112 -12.62 6.31 -0.34
N GLN A 113 -12.61 5.17 0.36
CA GLN A 113 -12.56 5.12 1.82
C GLN A 113 -11.52 4.12 2.33
N THR A 114 -10.70 4.54 3.28
CA THR A 114 -9.74 3.69 3.99
C THR A 114 -9.83 3.91 5.48
N ASP A 115 -10.27 2.91 6.24
CA ASP A 115 -10.32 3.00 7.69
C ASP A 115 -8.91 2.87 8.29
N GLN A 116 -8.14 1.85 7.90
CA GLN A 116 -6.78 1.65 8.37
C GLN A 116 -5.82 1.22 7.27
N PHE A 117 -4.75 2.00 7.09
CA PHE A 117 -3.61 1.64 6.26
C PHE A 117 -2.35 1.53 7.11
N ILE A 118 -1.66 0.40 7.00
CA ILE A 118 -0.39 0.12 7.68
C ILE A 118 0.63 -0.38 6.65
N GLY A 119 1.73 0.33 6.49
CA GLY A 119 2.82 -0.01 5.57
C GLY A 119 4.19 0.04 6.24
N PHE A 120 5.03 -0.94 5.94
CA PHE A 120 6.43 -0.99 6.39
C PHE A 120 7.35 -1.41 5.25
N SER A 121 8.50 -0.75 5.12
CA SER A 121 9.52 -1.20 4.17
C SER A 121 10.95 -0.83 4.56
N ASP A 122 11.94 -1.70 4.37
CA ASP A 122 13.34 -1.28 4.61
C ASP A 122 13.76 -0.25 3.53
N GLN A 123 13.48 -0.52 2.26
CA GLN A 123 13.76 0.41 1.16
C GLN A 123 12.54 0.59 0.26
N MET A 124 12.21 1.85 -0.02
CA MET A 124 11.11 2.20 -0.92
C MET A 124 11.46 3.37 -1.85
N ASP A 125 11.45 3.14 -3.16
CA ASP A 125 11.76 4.21 -4.11
C ASP A 125 10.55 5.16 -4.26
N GLN A 126 9.34 4.64 -4.45
CA GLN A 126 8.14 5.47 -4.63
C GLN A 126 6.92 4.92 -3.90
N PHE A 127 6.31 5.77 -3.08
CA PHE A 127 5.00 5.53 -2.47
C PHE A 127 4.02 6.59 -2.93
N ILE A 128 2.89 6.16 -3.49
CA ILE A 128 1.80 7.04 -3.90
C ILE A 128 0.50 6.49 -3.31
N CYS A 129 -0.19 7.29 -2.50
CA CYS A 129 -1.50 6.96 -1.99
C CYS A 129 -2.48 8.11 -2.24
N SER A 130 -3.69 7.78 -2.67
CA SER A 130 -4.79 8.72 -2.88
C SER A 130 -6.05 8.19 -2.22
N SER A 131 -6.76 9.02 -1.46
CA SER A 131 -8.08 8.61 -0.94
C SER A 131 -9.05 9.75 -0.67
N ASP A 132 -10.35 9.58 -0.93
CA ASP A 132 -11.32 10.63 -0.53
C ASP A 132 -11.38 10.73 1.00
N GLN A 133 -11.40 9.61 1.72
CA GLN A 133 -11.39 9.60 3.19
C GLN A 133 -10.41 8.57 3.75
N MET A 134 -9.54 9.02 4.65
CA MET A 134 -8.54 8.21 5.32
C MET A 134 -8.58 8.41 6.83
N ASP A 135 -9.09 7.42 7.56
CA ASP A 135 -9.20 7.52 9.02
C ASP A 135 -7.81 7.38 9.68
N GLN A 136 -7.06 6.34 9.33
CA GLN A 136 -5.72 6.13 9.87
C GLN A 136 -4.72 5.66 8.83
N PHE A 137 -3.62 6.39 8.72
CA PHE A 137 -2.43 6.00 7.99
C PHE A 137 -1.23 5.84 8.91
N ILE A 138 -0.55 4.71 8.79
CA ILE A 138 0.69 4.42 9.50
C ILE A 138 1.72 3.88 8.50
N GLY A 139 2.80 4.63 8.29
CA GLY A 139 3.89 4.25 7.40
C GLY A 139 5.25 4.31 8.09
N PHE A 140 6.08 3.29 7.86
CA PHE A 140 7.46 3.26 8.34
C PHE A 140 8.42 2.83 7.23
N SER A 141 9.57 3.47 7.13
CA SER A 141 10.65 3.01 6.25
C SER A 141 12.05 3.26 6.80
N ASP A 142 13.05 2.48 6.42
CA ASP A 142 14.44 2.87 6.71
C ASP A 142 14.93 3.89 5.66
N GLN A 143 14.60 3.67 4.38
CA GLN A 143 14.94 4.59 3.29
C GLN A 143 13.74 4.78 2.36
N MET A 144 13.45 6.05 2.04
CA MET A 144 12.34 6.42 1.17
C MET A 144 12.71 7.58 0.23
N ASP A 145 12.73 7.33 -1.08
CA ASP A 145 13.10 8.38 -2.04
C ASP A 145 11.93 9.36 -2.27
N LEU A 146 10.72 8.86 -2.52
CA LEU A 146 9.55 9.69 -2.77
C LEU A 146 8.31 9.15 -2.08
N PHE A 147 7.67 10.00 -1.27
CA PHE A 147 6.35 9.76 -0.70
C PHE A 147 5.36 10.82 -1.17
N ILE A 148 4.24 10.39 -1.72
CA ILE A 148 3.11 11.24 -2.09
C ILE A 148 1.84 10.67 -1.46
N CYS A 149 1.17 11.47 -0.63
CA CYS A 149 -0.16 11.16 -0.13
C CYS A 149 -1.12 12.32 -0.41
N SER A 150 -2.26 12.04 -1.04
CA SER A 150 -3.32 13.00 -1.25
C SER A 150 -4.61 12.46 -0.68
N SER A 151 -5.35 13.28 0.06
CA SER A 151 -6.68 12.92 0.49
C SER A 151 -7.62 14.10 0.50
N ASP A 152 -8.92 13.88 0.37
CA ASP A 152 -9.89 14.93 0.68
C ASP A 152 -9.98 15.07 2.20
N GLN A 153 -10.02 13.99 2.99
CA GLN A 153 -10.06 14.08 4.46
C GLN A 153 -9.13 13.05 5.12
N THR A 154 -8.33 13.50 6.09
CA THR A 154 -7.47 12.61 6.87
C THR A 154 -7.60 12.84 8.37
N ASP A 155 -8.03 11.83 9.11
CA ASP A 155 -8.15 11.95 10.57
C ASP A 155 -6.78 11.81 11.25
N GLN A 156 -6.00 10.77 10.92
CA GLN A 156 -4.68 10.55 11.49
C GLN A 156 -3.67 10.08 10.46
N PHE A 157 -2.57 10.82 10.33
CA PHE A 157 -1.40 10.44 9.57
C PHE A 157 -0.18 10.28 10.48
N ILE A 158 0.45 9.12 10.42
CA ILE A 158 1.68 8.80 11.15
C ILE A 158 2.71 8.25 10.16
N GLY A 159 3.83 8.96 10.00
CA GLY A 159 4.92 8.56 9.11
C GLY A 159 6.28 8.65 9.79
N PHE A 160 7.08 7.60 9.65
CA PHE A 160 8.47 7.59 10.11
C PHE A 160 9.37 7.09 8.99
N SER A 161 10.50 7.76 8.80
CA SER A 161 11.56 7.23 7.95
C SER A 161 12.92 7.50 8.56
N ASP A 162 13.87 6.55 8.52
CA ASP A 162 15.24 6.90 8.89
C ASP A 162 15.78 7.92 7.87
N GLN A 163 15.67 7.70 6.56
CA GLN A 163 16.10 8.66 5.54
C GLN A 163 15.00 8.91 4.50
N MET A 164 14.68 10.17 4.24
CA MET A 164 13.68 10.53 3.23
C MET A 164 14.13 11.67 2.32
N ASP A 165 14.08 11.44 1.01
CA ASP A 165 14.47 12.47 0.03
C ASP A 165 13.33 13.47 -0.21
N GLN A 166 12.12 12.99 -0.52
CA GLN A 166 10.96 13.84 -0.81
C GLN A 166 9.67 13.34 -0.17
N PHE A 167 9.02 14.21 0.59
CA PHE A 167 7.68 13.98 1.13
C PHE A 167 6.70 15.04 0.63
N ILE A 168 5.59 14.60 0.05
CA ILE A 168 4.49 15.45 -0.40
C ILE A 168 3.19 14.94 0.22
N CYS A 169 2.50 15.78 0.99
CA CYS A 169 1.15 15.49 1.47
C CYS A 169 0.15 16.62 1.17
N SER A 170 -1.10 16.26 0.90
CA SER A 170 -2.20 17.21 0.74
C SER A 170 -3.48 16.65 1.34
N SER A 171 -4.16 17.39 2.21
CA SER A 171 -5.47 16.99 2.77
C SER A 171 -6.33 18.15 3.30
N ASP A 172 -7.63 18.18 3.00
CA ASP A 172 -8.57 19.31 3.24
C ASP A 172 -9.91 18.79 3.83
N PRO A 173 -9.97 18.41 5.13
CA PRO A 173 -9.04 18.71 6.23
C PRO A 173 -8.07 17.57 6.63
N MET A 174 -7.03 17.93 7.41
CA MET A 174 -6.19 16.98 8.17
C MET A 174 -6.25 17.22 9.69
N ASP A 175 -6.72 16.25 10.46
CA ASP A 175 -6.89 16.41 11.91
C ASP A 175 -5.57 16.25 12.67
N GLN A 176 -4.81 15.18 12.42
CA GLN A 176 -3.53 14.92 13.09
C GLN A 176 -2.46 14.44 12.12
N PHE A 177 -1.32 15.13 12.13
CA PHE A 177 -0.10 14.71 11.44
C PHE A 177 1.05 14.51 12.42
N ILE A 178 1.68 13.34 12.35
CA ILE A 178 2.89 12.99 13.09
C ILE A 178 3.93 12.45 12.09
N GLY A 179 5.04 13.17 11.92
CA GLY A 179 6.10 12.84 10.97
C GLY A 179 7.50 12.92 11.57
N PHE A 180 8.34 11.93 11.31
CA PHE A 180 9.75 11.94 11.72
C PHE A 180 10.64 11.45 10.60
N SER A 181 11.72 12.18 10.31
CA SER A 181 12.76 11.70 9.40
C SER A 181 14.13 12.33 9.62
N ASP A 182 15.20 11.53 9.54
CA ASP A 182 16.57 11.96 9.87
C ASP A 182 17.67 11.28 9.01
N PRO A 183 18.01 11.84 7.82
CA PRO A 183 17.65 13.17 7.33
C PRO A 183 16.39 13.20 6.45
N MET A 184 15.81 14.41 6.32
CA MET A 184 14.76 14.74 5.35
C MET A 184 15.25 15.86 4.41
N ASP A 185 15.25 15.64 3.10
CA ASP A 185 15.71 16.62 2.11
C ASP A 185 14.63 17.63 1.70
N GLN A 186 13.41 17.17 1.39
CA GLN A 186 12.28 18.04 1.00
C GLN A 186 10.96 17.59 1.61
N PHE A 187 10.22 18.54 2.19
CA PHE A 187 8.86 18.33 2.68
C PHE A 187 7.93 19.39 2.10
N ILE A 188 6.81 18.96 1.52
CA ILE A 188 5.74 19.81 1.01
C ILE A 188 4.41 19.29 1.56
N GLY A 189 3.80 20.02 2.48
CA GLY A 189 2.49 19.67 3.04
C GLY A 189 1.49 20.78 2.81
N PHE A 190 0.29 20.45 2.33
CA PHE A 190 -0.85 21.38 2.23
C PHE A 190 -2.01 20.85 3.04
N SER A 191 -2.59 21.68 3.90
CA SER A 191 -3.83 21.32 4.57
C SER A 191 -4.61 22.53 5.05
N ASP A 192 -5.92 22.53 4.80
CA ASP A 192 -6.84 23.56 5.24
C ASP A 192 -8.17 22.91 5.63
N PRO A 193 -8.59 22.90 6.92
CA PRO A 193 -7.80 23.15 8.12
C PRO A 193 -6.83 22.00 8.49
N MET A 194 -5.79 22.34 9.26
CA MET A 194 -4.91 21.42 9.98
C MET A 194 -5.03 21.63 11.50
N ASP A 195 -5.45 20.61 12.24
CA ASP A 195 -5.70 20.73 13.69
C ASP A 195 -4.44 20.50 14.54
N GLN A 196 -3.67 19.42 14.28
CA GLN A 196 -2.43 19.12 14.99
C GLN A 196 -1.32 18.68 14.04
N PHE A 197 -0.16 19.33 14.15
CA PHE A 197 1.04 19.00 13.40
C PHE A 197 2.23 18.79 14.35
N ILE A 198 2.87 17.62 14.26
CA ILE A 198 4.08 17.26 14.99
C ILE A 198 5.11 16.70 13.99
N GLY A 199 6.18 17.45 13.75
CA GLY A 199 7.25 17.07 12.83
C GLY A 199 8.64 17.20 13.47
N PHE A 200 9.52 16.23 13.25
CA PHE A 200 10.93 16.29 13.68
C PHE A 200 11.87 15.86 12.56
N THR A 201 12.84 16.71 12.24
CA THR A 201 13.89 16.44 11.25
C THR A 201 15.21 17.09 11.65
N GLU A 202 16.35 16.40 11.54
CA GLU A 202 17.68 17.03 11.58
C GLU A 202 18.15 17.29 10.13
N GLY A 203 18.18 18.56 9.68
CA GLY A 203 18.51 18.89 8.28
C GLY A 203 18.00 20.26 7.83
N SER A 204 18.40 20.70 6.63
CA SER A 204 18.08 22.02 6.07
C SER A 204 16.60 22.12 5.67
N ILE A 205 15.82 22.93 6.37
CA ILE A 205 14.39 23.15 6.11
C ILE A 205 14.22 24.05 4.88
N GLU A 206 13.47 23.62 3.85
CA GLU A 206 12.87 24.55 2.88
C GLU A 206 11.38 24.24 2.59
N THR A 207 10.54 24.96 3.34
CA THR A 207 9.15 25.40 3.03
C THR A 207 7.99 24.51 3.48
N TRP A 208 7.50 24.80 4.69
CA TRP A 208 6.14 24.49 5.11
C TRP A 208 5.17 25.49 4.45
N ILE A 209 4.20 25.03 3.65
CA ILE A 209 3.08 25.86 3.18
C ILE A 209 1.80 25.31 3.78
N ILE A 210 1.53 25.69 5.03
CA ILE A 210 0.18 25.57 5.62
C ILE A 210 -0.67 26.68 5.03
#